data_AF-A0A1A7ZPV7-F1
#
_entry.id   AF-A0A1A7ZPV7-F1
#
_cell.length_a   1.000
_cell.length_b   1.000
_cell.length_c   1.000
_cell.angle_alpha   90.00
_cell.angle_beta   90.00
_cell.angle_gamma   90.00
#
_symmetry.space_group_name_H-M   'P 1'
#
loop_
_entity.id
_entity.type
_entity.pdbx_description
1 polymer ?
#
loop_
_entity_poly.entity_id
_entity_poly.type
_entity_poly.pdbx_seq_one_letter_code
_entity_poly.pdbx_strand_id
1 'polypeptide(L)'
;ELVKKLYFIKKLEDNKDSMKGIWNVLNSIIKNAPRTNDYPGYFMEGTNTISKMNEVVDGFNDFFVHIGPKLATEIKVDMIERETGGNIERNASSMFLRAVEEKEIYDIVSG
;
A
#
# COMPACT_ATOMS: atom_id res chain seq x y z
N GLU A 1 -9.98 18.08 -20.91
CA GLU A 1 -9.45 17.27 -19.78
C GLU A 1 -9.78 17.82 -18.39
N LEU A 2 -9.66 19.13 -18.15
CA LEU A 2 -9.92 19.75 -16.83
C LEU A 2 -11.29 19.43 -16.21
N VAL A 3 -12.37 19.47 -17.00
CA VAL A 3 -13.73 19.19 -16.52
C VAL A 3 -13.88 17.74 -16.03
N LYS A 4 -13.27 16.78 -16.73
CA LYS A 4 -13.27 15.37 -16.30
C LYS A 4 -12.48 15.20 -15.00
N LYS A 5 -11.31 15.85 -14.89
CA LYS A 5 -10.49 15.82 -13.67
C LYS A 5 -11.27 16.34 -12.46
N LEU A 6 -11.89 17.52 -12.58
CA LEU A 6 -12.69 18.12 -11.51
C LEU A 6 -13.89 17.25 -11.11
N TYR A 7 -14.57 16.63 -12.09
CA TYR A 7 -15.67 15.71 -11.82
C TYR A 7 -15.24 14.53 -10.94
N PHE A 8 -14.11 13.89 -11.24
CA PHE A 8 -13.64 12.74 -10.46
C PHE A 8 -13.07 13.14 -9.10
N ILE A 9 -12.42 14.31 -8.98
CA ILE A 9 -11.99 14.85 -7.68
C ILE A 9 -13.20 15.00 -6.76
N LYS A 10 -14.27 15.66 -7.24
CA LYS A 10 -15.51 15.81 -6.47
C LYS A 10 -16.09 14.46 -6.06
N LYS A 11 -16.10 13.48 -6.96
CA LYS A 11 -16.62 12.13 -6.69
C LYS A 11 -15.81 11.38 -5.63
N LEU A 12 -14.50 11.62 -5.56
CA LEU A 12 -13.62 11.07 -4.52
C LEU A 12 -13.87 11.77 -3.17
N GLU A 13 -14.02 13.09 -3.16
CA GLU A 13 -14.38 13.85 -1.96
C GLU A 13 -15.72 13.41 -1.37
N ASP A 14 -16.73 13.20 -2.23
CA ASP A 14 -18.05 12.69 -1.84
C ASP A 14 -17.99 11.27 -1.23
N ASN A 15 -16.93 10.49 -1.52
CA ASN A 15 -16.75 9.13 -1.02
C ASN A 15 -15.62 9.00 0.01
N LYS A 16 -15.06 10.11 0.52
CA LYS A 16 -13.84 10.12 1.36
C LYS A 16 -13.89 9.20 2.58
N ASP A 17 -15.07 8.99 3.15
CA ASP A 17 -15.29 8.18 4.36
C ASP A 17 -15.57 6.69 4.04
N SER A 18 -15.63 6.32 2.75
CA SER A 18 -15.98 4.98 2.28
C SER A 18 -14.89 4.43 1.35
N MET A 19 -14.04 3.56 1.90
CA MET A 19 -13.00 2.86 1.12
C MET A 19 -13.58 2.13 -0.10
N LYS A 20 -14.75 1.48 0.06
CA LYS A 20 -15.44 0.81 -1.04
C LYS A 20 -15.92 1.81 -2.11
N GLY A 21 -16.41 2.97 -1.69
CA GLY A 21 -16.82 4.05 -2.59
C GLY A 21 -15.65 4.60 -3.40
N ILE A 22 -14.55 4.92 -2.73
CA ILE A 22 -13.28 5.35 -3.36
C ILE A 22 -12.83 4.31 -4.40
N TRP A 23 -12.81 3.03 -4.02
CA TRP A 23 -12.40 1.95 -4.91
C TRP A 23 -13.30 1.80 -6.14
N ASN A 24 -14.61 1.99 -5.99
CA ASN A 24 -15.55 1.97 -7.12
C ASN A 24 -15.30 3.14 -8.09
N VAL A 25 -15.05 4.34 -7.56
CA VAL A 25 -14.70 5.51 -8.39
C VAL A 25 -13.40 5.25 -9.16
N LEU A 26 -12.35 4.78 -8.49
CA LEU A 26 -11.08 4.41 -9.12
C LEU A 26 -11.24 3.34 -10.21
N ASN A 27 -11.95 2.25 -9.90
CA ASN A 27 -12.20 1.18 -10.86
C ASN A 27 -12.95 1.67 -12.11
N SER A 28 -13.87 2.63 -11.94
CA SER A 28 -14.60 3.21 -13.08
C SER A 28 -13.70 4.01 -14.02
N ILE A 29 -12.62 4.58 -13.52
CA ILE A 29 -11.64 5.32 -14.34
C ILE A 29 -10.72 4.32 -15.04
N ILE A 30 -10.19 3.37 -14.28
CA ILE A 30 -9.20 2.38 -14.78
C ILE A 30 -9.81 1.47 -15.84
N LYS A 31 -11.02 0.94 -15.62
CA LYS A 31 -11.67 -0.01 -16.54
C LYS A 31 -12.17 0.62 -17.84
N ASN A 32 -12.48 1.91 -17.83
CA ASN A 32 -12.99 2.64 -18.99
C ASN A 32 -11.89 3.34 -19.79
N ALA A 33 -10.64 3.29 -19.33
CA ALA A 33 -9.51 3.75 -20.13
C ALA A 33 -9.33 2.80 -21.34
N PRO A 34 -9.13 3.33 -22.56
CA PRO A 34 -8.80 2.50 -23.70
C PRO A 34 -7.56 1.65 -23.38
N ARG A 35 -7.59 0.36 -23.69
CA ARG A 35 -6.47 -0.59 -23.46
C ARG A 35 -5.27 -0.33 -24.38
N THR A 36 -5.11 0.88 -24.89
CA THR A 36 -3.90 1.29 -25.58
C THR A 36 -2.80 1.31 -24.54
N ASN A 37 -1.74 0.55 -24.80
CA ASN A 37 -0.60 0.33 -23.91
C ASN A 37 0.29 1.59 -23.77
N ASP A 38 -0.33 2.76 -23.71
CA ASP A 38 0.30 4.07 -23.76
C ASP A 38 0.67 4.47 -22.33
N TYR A 39 1.65 3.76 -21.78
CA TYR A 39 2.27 4.14 -20.53
C TYR A 39 3.07 5.41 -20.76
N PRO A 40 2.96 6.42 -19.88
CA PRO A 40 3.78 7.61 -20.00
C PRO A 40 5.25 7.21 -19.90
N GLY A 41 6.03 7.51 -20.94
CA GLY A 41 7.49 7.36 -20.95
C GLY A 41 8.21 8.41 -20.09
N TYR A 42 7.54 8.92 -19.06
CA TYR A 42 8.04 9.96 -18.18
C TYR A 42 7.54 9.76 -16.75
N PHE A 43 8.31 10.27 -15.80
CA PHE A 43 8.01 10.33 -14.37
C PHE A 43 7.93 11.78 -13.94
N MET A 44 7.00 12.11 -13.03
CA MET A 44 6.87 13.47 -12.51
C MET A 44 7.29 13.50 -11.05
N GLU A 45 8.29 14.33 -10.74
CA GLU A 45 8.72 14.64 -9.38
C GLU A 45 8.40 16.11 -9.09
N GLY A 46 7.33 16.37 -8.34
CA GLY A 46 6.84 17.72 -8.11
C GLY A 46 6.40 18.41 -9.41
N THR A 47 7.16 19.42 -9.86
CA THR A 47 6.94 20.11 -11.14
C THR A 47 7.87 19.63 -12.25
N ASN A 48 8.83 18.75 -11.95
CA ASN A 48 9.83 18.29 -12.91
C ASN A 48 9.33 17.04 -13.63
N THR A 49 9.41 17.06 -14.96
CA THR A 49 9.12 15.92 -15.83
C THR A 49 10.43 15.27 -16.26
N ILE A 50 10.64 14.04 -15.82
CA ILE A 50 11.80 13.21 -16.14
C ILE A 50 11.39 12.25 -17.26
N SER A 51 12.04 12.30 -18.42
CA SER A 51 11.70 11.47 -19.59
C SER A 51 12.80 10.50 -20.00
N LYS A 52 13.99 10.61 -19.40
CA LYS A 52 15.07 9.66 -19.61
C LYS A 52 14.82 8.40 -18.79
N MET A 53 14.80 7.25 -19.46
CA MET A 53 14.41 5.98 -18.85
C MET A 53 15.19 5.63 -17.57
N ASN A 54 16.50 5.84 -17.55
CA ASN A 54 17.32 5.55 -16.37
C ASN A 54 16.88 6.42 -15.16
N GLU A 55 16.73 7.72 -15.40
CA GLU A 55 16.30 8.67 -14.37
C GLU A 55 14.84 8.42 -13.93
N VAL A 56 13.98 7.95 -14.85
CA VAL A 56 12.60 7.51 -14.55
C VAL A 56 12.59 6.32 -13.59
N VAL A 57 13.41 5.29 -13.86
CA VAL A 57 13.50 4.09 -13.01
C VAL A 57 14.03 4.46 -11.62
N ASP A 58 15.05 5.31 -11.56
CA ASP A 58 15.63 5.76 -10.30
C ASP A 58 14.59 6.55 -9.47
N GLY A 59 13.91 7.53 -10.07
CA GLY A 59 12.88 8.32 -9.39
C GLY A 59 11.67 7.48 -8.97
N PHE A 60 11.26 6.51 -9.78
CA PHE A 60 10.19 5.57 -9.41
C PHE A 60 10.57 4.73 -8.19
N ASN A 61 11.77 4.15 -8.19
CA ASN A 61 12.25 3.34 -7.07
C ASN A 61 12.39 4.17 -5.80
N ASP A 62 12.98 5.36 -5.90
CA ASP A 62 13.15 6.26 -4.76
C ASP A 62 11.80 6.63 -4.15
N PHE A 63 10.81 6.97 -4.97
CA PHE A 63 9.47 7.30 -4.49
C PHE A 63 8.82 6.13 -3.74
N PHE A 64 8.72 4.95 -4.36
CA PHE A 64 7.96 3.83 -3.80
C PHE A 64 8.67 3.12 -2.64
N VAL A 65 10.01 3.17 -2.57
CA VAL A 65 10.76 2.66 -1.40
C VAL A 65 10.53 3.56 -0.19
N HIS A 66 10.52 4.88 -0.37
CA HIS A 66 10.45 5.83 0.74
C HIS A 66 9.04 6.26 1.14
N ILE A 67 8.02 6.02 0.30
CA ILE A 67 6.64 6.45 0.60
C ILE A 67 6.08 5.78 1.86
N GLY A 68 6.43 4.52 2.13
CA GLY A 68 5.99 3.79 3.33
C GLY A 68 6.47 4.45 4.63
N PRO A 69 7.80 4.59 4.84
CA PRO A 69 8.35 5.30 6.01
C PRO A 69 7.85 6.74 6.15
N LYS A 70 7.73 7.47 5.04
CA LYS A 70 7.22 8.85 5.03
C LYS A 70 5.79 8.92 5.55
N LEU A 71 4.89 8.08 5.03
CA LEU A 71 3.51 8.00 5.48
C LEU A 71 3.41 7.55 6.94
N ALA A 72 4.20 6.56 7.35
CA ALA A 72 4.22 6.07 8.73
C ALA A 72 4.58 7.18 9.73
N THR A 73 5.47 8.10 9.35
CA THR A 73 5.86 9.24 10.19
C THR A 73 4.73 10.29 10.32
N GLU A 74 3.92 10.46 9.28
CA GLU A 74 2.81 11.43 9.25
C GLU A 74 1.52 10.89 9.92
N ILE A 75 1.38 9.56 10.03
CA ILE A 75 0.28 8.95 10.76
C ILE A 75 0.43 9.25 12.25
N LYS A 76 -0.44 10.12 12.76
CA LYS A 76 -0.59 10.32 14.20
C LYS A 76 -1.17 9.04 14.81
N VAL A 77 -0.31 8.28 15.47
CA VAL A 77 -0.76 7.23 16.37
C VAL A 77 -1.30 7.92 17.62
N ASP A 78 -2.61 8.15 17.65
CA ASP A 78 -3.26 8.38 18.93
C ASP A 78 -2.97 7.13 19.76
N MET A 79 -2.21 7.30 20.86
CA MET A 79 -1.87 6.24 21.82
C MET A 79 -3.10 5.74 22.59
N ILE A 80 -4.26 5.65 21.94
CA ILE A 80 -5.29 4.73 22.37
C ILE A 80 -4.70 3.36 22.04
N GLU A 81 -3.98 2.80 23.02
CA GLU A 81 -3.83 1.36 23.17
C GLU A 81 -5.24 0.79 23.12
N ARG A 82 -5.76 0.52 21.92
CA ARG A 82 -6.91 -0.35 21.78
C ARG A 82 -6.36 -1.67 22.26
N GLU A 83 -6.73 -2.05 23.47
CA GLU A 83 -6.56 -3.41 23.99
C GLU A 83 -7.13 -4.37 22.95
N THR A 84 -6.28 -4.77 22.00
CA THR A 84 -6.60 -5.75 20.98
C THR A 84 -6.66 -7.15 21.58
N GLY A 85 -6.32 -7.28 22.88
CA GLY A 85 -6.39 -8.51 23.65
C GLY A 85 -7.78 -8.93 24.13
N GLY A 86 -8.80 -8.06 24.06
CA GLY A 86 -10.13 -8.36 24.61
C GLY A 86 -11.11 -9.06 23.67
N ASN A 87 -10.91 -8.98 22.35
CA ASN A 87 -11.92 -9.39 21.36
C ASN A 87 -11.50 -10.59 20.48
N ILE A 88 -10.34 -11.19 20.72
CA ILE A 88 -9.88 -12.37 19.98
C ILE A 88 -9.68 -13.49 21.00
N GLU A 89 -10.58 -14.47 21.00
CA GLU A 89 -10.32 -15.73 21.69
C GLU A 89 -9.05 -16.36 21.10
N ARG A 90 -8.02 -16.47 21.93
CA ARG A 90 -6.78 -17.12 21.55
C ARG A 90 -7.06 -18.61 21.35
N ASN A 91 -6.92 -19.08 20.12
CA ASN A 91 -6.99 -20.51 19.84
C ASN A 91 -5.77 -21.21 20.47
N ALA A 92 -6.01 -22.04 21.49
CA ALA A 92 -4.98 -22.81 22.16
C ALA A 92 -4.28 -23.84 21.25
N SER A 93 -4.88 -24.17 20.10
CA SER A 93 -4.32 -25.04 19.06
C SER A 93 -3.59 -24.27 17.96
N SER A 94 -3.27 -22.99 18.17
CA SER A 94 -2.50 -22.20 17.20
C SER A 94 -1.05 -22.68 17.12
N MET A 95 -0.56 -22.93 15.91
CA MET A 95 0.86 -23.20 15.65
C MET A 95 1.59 -21.89 15.38
N PHE A 96 2.64 -21.63 16.14
CA PHE A 96 3.57 -20.52 15.91
C PHE A 96 4.88 -21.07 15.34
N LEU A 97 5.33 -20.47 14.24
CA LEU A 97 6.67 -20.71 13.73
C LEU A 97 7.65 -19.85 14.53
N ARG A 98 8.49 -20.48 15.34
CA ARG A 98 9.63 -19.86 16.01
C ARG A 98 10.93 -20.42 15.43
N ALA A 99 12.02 -19.69 15.60
CA ALA A 99 13.34 -20.21 15.30
C ALA A 99 13.58 -21.48 16.14
N VAL A 100 14.10 -22.53 15.50
CA VAL A 100 14.38 -23.82 16.14
C VAL A 100 15.75 -23.76 16.82
N GLU A 101 15.85 -24.26 18.04
CA GLU A 101 17.13 -24.36 18.76
C GLU A 101 17.87 -25.66 18.41
N GLU A 102 19.20 -25.64 18.40
CA GLU A 102 20.04 -26.81 18.05
C GLU A 102 19.69 -28.05 18.89
N LYS A 103 19.34 -27.83 20.15
CA LYS A 103 18.92 -28.88 21.08
C LYS A 103 17.64 -29.59 20.64
N GLU A 104 16.66 -28.86 20.09
CA GLU A 104 15.41 -29.45 19.58
C GLU A 104 15.67 -30.36 18.37
N ILE A 105 16.70 -30.04 17.55
CA ILE A 105 17.12 -30.90 16.43
C ILE A 105 17.70 -32.22 16.95
N TYR A 106 18.57 -32.18 17.96
CA TYR A 106 19.14 -33.41 18.55
C TYR A 106 18.06 -34.31 19.14
N ASP A 107 17.07 -33.76 19.84
CA ASP A 107 15.99 -34.54 20.44
C ASP A 107 15.12 -35.24 19.37
N ILE A 108 14.94 -34.65 18.19
CA ILE A 108 14.19 -35.27 17.07
C ILE A 108 14.98 -36.40 16.41
N VAL A 109 16.29 -36.22 16.22
CA VAL A 109 17.14 -37.16 15.47
C VAL A 109 17.55 -38.37 16.34
N SER A 110 17.58 -38.20 17.66
CA SER A 110 18.04 -39.22 18.60
C SER A 110 16.93 -40.13 19.13
N GLY A 111 15.69 -39.97 18.65
CA GLY A 111 14.52 -40.77 19.03
C GLY A 111 14.49 -42.16 18.40
#